data_AF-A0A7R9JHY2-F1
#
_entry.id   AF-A0A7R9JHY2-F1
#
_cell.length_a   1.000
_cell.length_b   1.000
_cell.length_c   1.000
_cell.angle_alpha   90.00
_cell.angle_beta   90.00
_cell.angle_gamma   90.00
#
_symmetry.space_group_name_H-M   'P 1'
#
loop_
_entity.id
_entity.type
_entity.pdbx_description
1 polymer ?
#
loop_
_entity_poly.entity_id
_entity_poly.type
_entity_poly.pdbx_seq_one_letter_code
_entity_poly.pdbx_strand_id
1 'polypeptide(L)'
;MSCRIRLKQNKYPVMFLTQGVTDKYPPYQDPRAQSIPMAVHHAKATDILGINVHTEDILRDPSQVKLVLDSGLILFCWGDDNNDMDTIQHLKKLGLHGIIYDKIDQVSRKEVKESIFLVEAREAQRELMKVAENPSDTPVTSVFPPMNYTFNLEAARESLKTMSTSSFLSDVRPDSDQEHAPSSNGNS
;
A
#
# COMPACT_ATOMS: atom_id res chain seq x y z
N MET A 1 -19.45 -6.26 -0.02
CA MET A 1 -19.48 -5.40 1.19
C MET A 1 -18.82 -4.07 0.85
N SER A 2 -19.58 -2.97 0.95
CA SER A 2 -19.21 -1.64 0.44
C SER A 2 -17.99 -1.04 1.18
N CYS A 3 -17.11 -0.34 0.47
CA CYS A 3 -15.97 0.41 1.02
C CYS A 3 -16.48 1.55 1.93
N ARG A 4 -16.88 1.21 3.16
CA ARG A 4 -17.31 2.18 4.19
C ARG A 4 -16.13 2.92 4.82
N ILE A 5 -14.91 2.42 4.66
CA ILE A 5 -13.72 2.96 5.34
C ILE A 5 -13.38 4.35 4.79
N ARG A 6 -13.39 4.54 3.46
CA ARG A 6 -13.14 5.86 2.85
C ARG A 6 -14.15 6.91 3.30
N LEU A 7 -15.43 6.53 3.41
CA LEU A 7 -16.49 7.44 3.86
C LEU A 7 -16.40 7.80 5.34
N LYS A 8 -15.76 6.96 6.17
CA LYS A 8 -15.63 7.17 7.62
C LYS A 8 -14.30 7.79 8.03
N GLN A 9 -13.25 7.64 7.23
CA GLN A 9 -11.91 8.16 7.50
C GLN A 9 -11.26 8.58 6.18
N ASN A 10 -11.16 9.89 5.93
CA ASN A 10 -10.45 10.43 4.76
C ASN A 10 -9.00 10.86 5.05
N LYS A 11 -8.45 10.47 6.21
CA LYS A 11 -7.09 10.86 6.60
C LYS A 11 -6.03 9.93 6.01
N TYR A 12 -6.35 8.66 5.81
CA TYR A 12 -5.40 7.64 5.39
C TYR A 12 -5.79 7.10 4.00
N PRO A 13 -4.82 6.89 3.11
CA PRO A 13 -5.09 6.31 1.80
C PRO A 13 -5.62 4.88 1.95
N VAL A 14 -6.61 4.54 1.14
CA VAL A 14 -7.21 3.21 1.08
C VAL A 14 -6.91 2.62 -0.28
N MET A 15 -6.49 1.37 -0.32
CA MET A 15 -6.36 0.60 -1.56
C MET A 15 -7.25 -0.64 -1.51
N PHE A 16 -7.67 -1.12 -2.68
CA PHE A 16 -8.51 -2.31 -2.79
C PHE A 16 -7.68 -3.54 -3.16
N LEU A 17 -7.76 -4.58 -2.33
CA LEU A 17 -7.10 -5.86 -2.58
C LEU A 17 -7.92 -6.69 -3.56
N THR A 18 -7.32 -7.10 -4.67
CA THR A 18 -7.90 -8.01 -5.65
C THR A 18 -6.97 -9.20 -5.83
N GLN A 19 -7.58 -10.38 -5.90
CA GLN A 19 -6.85 -11.61 -6.20
C GLN A 19 -6.66 -11.79 -7.69
N GLY A 20 -7.47 -11.10 -8.50
CA GLY A 20 -7.42 -11.24 -9.94
C GLY A 20 -7.90 -12.62 -10.38
N VAL A 21 -7.56 -12.98 -11.61
CA VAL A 21 -7.79 -14.34 -12.09
C VAL A 21 -6.55 -15.16 -11.72
N THR A 22 -6.71 -16.19 -10.91
CA THR A 22 -5.63 -17.08 -10.48
C THR A 22 -6.18 -18.50 -10.31
N ASP A 23 -5.32 -19.48 -10.55
CA ASP A 23 -5.61 -20.89 -10.25
C ASP A 23 -5.06 -21.31 -8.88
N LYS A 24 -4.22 -20.48 -8.24
CA LYS A 24 -3.60 -20.77 -6.94
C LYS A 24 -4.62 -20.77 -5.80
N TYR A 25 -5.70 -19.98 -5.94
CA TYR A 25 -6.66 -19.77 -4.88
C TYR A 25 -8.11 -19.83 -5.39
N PRO A 26 -9.08 -20.28 -4.58
CA PRO A 26 -10.48 -20.18 -4.92
C PRO A 26 -10.89 -18.72 -5.14
N PRO A 27 -11.69 -18.41 -6.19
CA PRO A 27 -12.16 -17.05 -6.44
C PRO A 27 -12.91 -16.47 -5.26
N TYR A 28 -12.65 -15.20 -4.96
CA TYR A 28 -13.40 -14.49 -3.94
C TYR A 28 -14.89 -14.44 -4.28
N GLN A 29 -15.74 -14.49 -3.24
CA GLN A 29 -17.19 -14.33 -3.38
C GLN A 29 -17.58 -12.92 -3.86
N ASP A 30 -16.71 -11.93 -3.67
CA ASP A 30 -16.92 -10.58 -4.16
C ASP A 30 -16.50 -10.47 -5.63
N PRO A 31 -17.44 -10.27 -6.57
CA PRO A 31 -17.12 -10.20 -8.00
C PRO A 31 -16.10 -9.10 -8.30
N ARG A 32 -16.12 -8.01 -7.54
CA ARG A 32 -15.26 -6.84 -7.76
C ARG A 32 -13.78 -7.17 -7.59
N ALA A 33 -13.45 -8.23 -6.87
CA ALA A 33 -12.07 -8.64 -6.59
C ALA A 33 -11.59 -9.80 -7.48
N GLN A 34 -12.41 -10.30 -8.40
CA GLN A 34 -12.11 -11.45 -9.26
C GLN A 34 -11.28 -11.10 -10.50
N SER A 35 -11.14 -9.81 -10.85
CA SER A 35 -10.30 -9.39 -11.97
C SER A 35 -9.80 -7.95 -11.78
N ILE A 36 -8.63 -7.65 -12.35
CA ILE A 36 -8.05 -6.30 -12.30
C ILE A 36 -8.98 -5.24 -12.93
N PRO A 37 -9.62 -5.45 -14.10
CA PRO A 37 -10.55 -4.47 -14.65
C PRO A 37 -11.71 -4.14 -13.70
N MET A 38 -12.30 -5.15 -13.06
CA MET A 38 -13.38 -4.94 -12.09
C MET A 38 -12.88 -4.18 -10.84
N ALA A 39 -11.67 -4.49 -10.39
CA ALA A 39 -11.02 -3.78 -9.28
C ALA A 39 -10.76 -2.30 -9.63
N VAL A 40 -10.30 -2.01 -10.85
CA VAL A 40 -10.12 -0.63 -11.36
C VAL A 40 -11.45 0.11 -11.37
N HIS A 41 -12.50 -0.48 -11.94
CA HIS A 41 -13.84 0.12 -11.93
C HIS A 41 -14.33 0.41 -10.51
N HIS A 42 -14.12 -0.53 -9.59
CA HIS A 42 -14.49 -0.33 -8.19
C HIS A 42 -13.69 0.80 -7.53
N ALA A 43 -12.38 0.85 -7.79
CA ALA A 43 -11.51 1.85 -7.22
C ALA A 43 -11.90 3.27 -7.67
N LYS A 44 -12.15 3.44 -8.97
CA LYS A 44 -12.64 4.72 -9.52
C LYS A 44 -14.02 5.09 -8.99
N ALA A 45 -14.95 4.13 -8.91
CA ALA A 45 -16.30 4.39 -8.44
C ALA A 45 -16.37 4.74 -6.94
N THR A 46 -15.35 4.38 -6.16
CA THR A 46 -15.30 4.64 -4.70
C THR A 46 -14.29 5.69 -4.27
N ASP A 47 -13.60 6.32 -5.22
CA ASP A 47 -12.58 7.34 -4.98
C ASP A 47 -11.54 6.88 -3.94
N ILE A 48 -11.01 5.67 -4.15
CA ILE A 48 -9.90 5.13 -3.36
C ILE A 48 -8.59 5.25 -4.15
N LEU A 49 -7.47 5.26 -3.44
CA LEU A 49 -6.16 5.59 -4.00
C LEU A 49 -5.72 4.64 -5.12
N GLY A 50 -6.01 3.36 -4.98
CA GLY A 50 -5.43 2.36 -5.86
C GLY A 50 -5.86 0.95 -5.56
N ILE A 51 -5.20 0.02 -6.22
CA ILE A 51 -5.45 -1.41 -6.10
C ILE A 51 -4.16 -2.17 -5.76
N ASN A 52 -4.33 -3.28 -5.07
CA ASN A 52 -3.27 -4.22 -4.75
C ASN A 52 -3.61 -5.57 -5.39
N VAL A 53 -2.78 -5.99 -6.34
CA VAL A 53 -3.07 -7.12 -7.24
C VAL A 53 -2.18 -8.31 -6.94
N HIS A 54 -2.65 -9.52 -7.25
CA HIS A 54 -1.80 -10.70 -7.17
C HIS A 54 -0.78 -10.69 -8.33
N THR A 55 0.49 -10.96 -8.02
CA THR A 55 1.59 -10.88 -9.00
C THR A 55 1.38 -11.81 -10.19
N GLU A 56 0.85 -13.01 -9.98
CA GLU A 56 0.57 -13.97 -11.06
C GLU A 56 -0.33 -13.37 -12.15
N ASP A 57 -1.32 -12.56 -11.78
CA ASP A 57 -2.26 -11.96 -12.74
C ASP A 57 -1.53 -10.97 -13.67
N ILE A 58 -0.58 -10.20 -13.10
CA ILE A 58 0.29 -9.28 -13.84
C ILE A 58 1.31 -10.02 -14.70
N LEU A 59 1.88 -11.12 -14.21
CA LEU A 59 2.82 -11.92 -14.99
C LEU A 59 2.13 -12.62 -16.16
N ARG A 60 0.86 -13.01 -16.00
CA ARG A 60 0.06 -13.60 -17.08
C ARG A 60 -0.30 -12.58 -18.14
N ASP A 61 -0.69 -11.37 -17.73
CA ASP A 61 -1.06 -10.30 -18.65
C ASP A 61 -0.48 -8.93 -18.21
N PRO A 62 0.76 -8.61 -18.63
CA PRO A 62 1.40 -7.34 -18.29
C PRO A 62 0.67 -6.11 -18.83
N SER A 63 -0.24 -6.26 -19.81
CA SER A 63 -1.02 -5.13 -20.33
C SER A 63 -1.96 -4.52 -19.29
N GLN A 64 -2.31 -5.29 -18.26
CA GLN A 64 -3.14 -4.84 -17.15
C GLN A 64 -2.45 -3.79 -16.29
N VAL A 65 -1.11 -3.76 -16.25
CA VAL A 65 -0.36 -2.69 -15.60
C VAL A 65 -0.72 -1.36 -16.24
N LYS A 66 -0.66 -1.29 -17.58
CA LYS A 66 -0.99 -0.09 -18.34
C LYS A 66 -2.44 0.34 -18.12
N LEU A 67 -3.39 -0.61 -18.05
CA LEU A 67 -4.80 -0.32 -17.75
C LEU A 67 -4.96 0.45 -16.42
N VAL A 68 -4.25 0.02 -15.38
CA VAL A 68 -4.35 0.63 -14.04
C VAL A 68 -3.65 1.99 -14.02
N LEU A 69 -2.46 2.09 -14.62
CA LEU A 69 -1.69 3.34 -14.69
C LEU A 69 -2.42 4.41 -15.50
N ASP A 70 -2.97 4.06 -16.67
CA ASP A 70 -3.77 4.97 -17.51
C ASP A 70 -5.05 5.42 -16.80
N SER A 71 -5.53 4.64 -15.82
CA SER A 71 -6.68 4.99 -14.97
C SER A 71 -6.34 5.97 -13.84
N GLY A 72 -5.06 6.34 -13.68
CA GLY A 72 -4.57 7.24 -12.63
C GLY A 72 -4.55 6.62 -11.24
N LEU A 73 -4.49 5.30 -11.14
CA LEU A 73 -4.52 4.57 -9.85
C LEU A 73 -3.12 4.12 -9.43
N ILE A 74 -2.87 4.12 -8.12
CA ILE A 74 -1.68 3.47 -7.56
C ILE A 74 -1.83 1.95 -7.67
N LEU A 75 -0.75 1.27 -8.04
CA LEU A 75 -0.71 -0.15 -8.31
C LEU A 75 0.41 -0.81 -7.53
N PHE A 76 0.04 -1.60 -6.53
CA PHE A 76 0.96 -2.48 -5.81
C PHE A 76 0.68 -3.93 -6.18
N CYS A 77 1.68 -4.80 -6.04
CA CYS A 77 1.50 -6.25 -6.18
C CYS A 77 2.00 -7.03 -4.96
N TRP A 78 1.39 -8.19 -4.74
CA TRP A 78 1.75 -9.17 -3.72
C TRP A 78 1.67 -10.59 -4.29
N GLY A 79 2.42 -11.52 -3.72
CA GLY A 79 2.36 -12.93 -4.12
C GLY A 79 3.71 -13.62 -4.02
N ASP A 80 3.68 -14.95 -4.08
CA ASP A 80 4.87 -15.79 -3.89
C ASP A 80 5.96 -15.55 -4.94
N ASP A 81 5.55 -15.15 -6.14
CA ASP A 81 6.43 -14.87 -7.28
C ASP A 81 7.32 -13.62 -7.00
N ASN A 82 6.96 -12.79 -6.01
CA ASN A 82 7.77 -11.65 -5.57
C ASN A 82 8.98 -12.04 -4.72
N ASN A 83 9.25 -13.33 -4.52
CA ASN A 83 10.45 -13.81 -3.83
C ASN A 83 11.65 -13.98 -4.76
N ASP A 84 11.43 -13.93 -6.08
CA ASP A 84 12.48 -14.01 -7.08
C ASP A 84 12.96 -12.62 -7.52
N MET A 85 14.28 -12.45 -7.57
CA MET A 85 14.93 -11.18 -7.91
C MET A 85 14.68 -10.78 -9.37
N ASP A 86 14.60 -11.74 -10.28
CA ASP A 86 14.37 -11.47 -11.69
C ASP A 86 12.92 -11.01 -11.91
N THR A 87 11.97 -11.65 -11.22
CA THR A 87 10.57 -11.23 -11.18
C THR A 87 10.39 -9.83 -10.62
N ILE A 88 11.02 -9.50 -9.48
CA ILE A 88 10.99 -8.14 -8.91
C ILE A 88 11.54 -7.10 -9.90
N GLN A 89 12.66 -7.41 -10.57
CA GLN A 89 13.25 -6.51 -11.57
C GLN A 89 12.32 -6.31 -12.77
N HIS A 90 11.67 -7.38 -13.23
CA HIS A 90 10.68 -7.31 -14.30
C HIS A 90 9.50 -6.42 -13.91
N LEU A 91 8.91 -6.62 -12.74
CA LEU A 91 7.79 -5.82 -12.23
C LEU A 91 8.15 -4.34 -12.06
N LYS A 92 9.38 -4.03 -11.63
CA LYS A 92 9.86 -2.63 -11.60
C LYS A 92 9.95 -2.02 -12.99
N LYS A 93 10.42 -2.77 -13.98
CA LYS A 93 10.52 -2.29 -15.38
C LYS A 93 9.13 -2.06 -15.99
N LEU A 94 8.11 -2.81 -15.55
CA LEU A 94 6.72 -2.59 -15.97
C LEU A 94 6.11 -1.30 -15.39
N GLY A 95 6.74 -0.69 -14.38
CA GLY A 95 6.27 0.57 -13.80
C GLY A 95 5.33 0.41 -12.61
N LEU A 96 5.39 -0.70 -11.88
CA LEU A 96 4.63 -0.86 -10.64
C LEU A 96 5.13 0.13 -9.57
N HIS A 97 4.18 0.74 -8.86
CA HIS A 97 4.47 1.73 -7.81
C HIS A 97 4.99 1.09 -6.53
N GLY A 98 4.67 -0.19 -6.29
CA GLY A 98 5.09 -0.93 -5.11
C GLY A 98 5.03 -2.43 -5.33
N ILE A 99 5.96 -3.15 -4.71
CA ILE A 99 6.05 -4.61 -4.73
C ILE A 99 6.19 -5.05 -3.28
N ILE A 100 5.30 -5.95 -2.84
CA ILE A 100 5.25 -6.48 -1.48
C ILE A 100 5.90 -7.87 -1.51
N TYR A 101 6.92 -8.07 -0.68
CA TYR A 101 7.71 -9.30 -0.58
C TYR A 101 8.29 -9.45 0.83
N ASP A 102 8.57 -10.69 1.24
CA ASP A 102 8.96 -11.00 2.62
C ASP A 102 10.45 -10.73 2.90
N LYS A 103 11.32 -11.09 1.96
CA LYS A 103 12.78 -11.10 2.14
C LYS A 103 13.42 -9.74 1.82
N ILE A 104 13.15 -8.73 2.66
CA ILE A 104 13.66 -7.36 2.46
C ILE A 104 15.20 -7.27 2.49
N ASP A 105 15.84 -8.13 3.28
CA ASP A 105 17.28 -8.20 3.48
C ASP A 105 18.06 -8.58 2.20
N GLN A 106 17.47 -9.44 1.36
CA GLN A 106 18.11 -9.95 0.15
C GLN A 106 18.00 -8.98 -1.03
N VAL A 107 16.89 -8.24 -1.09
CA VAL A 107 16.58 -7.31 -2.20
C VAL A 107 17.09 -5.89 -1.90
N SER A 108 17.06 -5.46 -0.64
CA SER A 108 17.39 -4.11 -0.22
C SER A 108 18.87 -4.00 0.15
N ARG A 109 19.74 -3.93 -0.86
CA ARG A 109 21.14 -3.51 -0.66
C ARG A 109 21.15 -2.03 -0.27
N LYS A 110 21.05 -1.70 1.02
CA LYS A 110 21.44 -0.44 1.72
C LYS A 110 21.06 0.92 1.11
N GLU A 111 20.33 0.99 0.01
CA GLU A 111 19.87 2.24 -0.59
C GLU A 111 18.52 2.62 0.02
N VAL A 112 18.47 3.80 0.64
CA VAL A 112 17.25 4.39 1.17
C VAL A 112 16.33 4.69 -0.01
N LYS A 113 15.31 3.85 -0.22
CA LYS A 113 14.26 4.14 -1.19
C LYS A 113 13.29 5.14 -0.57
N GLU A 114 13.19 6.32 -1.17
CA GLU A 114 12.19 7.30 -0.75
C GLU A 114 10.78 6.79 -1.08
N SER A 115 9.85 6.91 -0.13
CA SER A 115 8.46 6.52 -0.33
C SER A 115 7.83 7.38 -1.42
N ILE A 116 7.15 6.74 -2.38
CA ILE A 116 6.50 7.43 -3.51
C ILE A 116 5.60 8.59 -3.08
N PHE A 117 4.86 8.43 -1.98
CA PHE A 117 3.99 9.47 -1.41
C PHE A 117 4.73 10.72 -0.94
N LEU A 118 5.98 10.57 -0.47
CA LEU A 118 6.79 11.69 -0.01
C LEU A 118 7.39 12.45 -1.20
N VAL A 119 7.72 11.72 -2.27
CA VAL A 119 8.28 12.28 -3.51
C VAL A 119 7.23 13.15 -4.20
N GLU A 120 6.03 12.61 -4.41
CA GLU A 120 4.94 13.33 -5.07
C GLU A 120 4.53 14.60 -4.29
N ALA A 121 4.40 14.51 -2.97
CA ALA A 121 4.10 15.66 -2.13
C ALA A 121 5.19 16.76 -2.20
N ARG A 122 6.46 16.35 -2.27
CA ARG A 122 7.60 17.28 -2.40
C ARG A 122 7.65 17.94 -3.77
N GLU A 123 7.32 17.21 -4.83
CA GLU A 123 7.24 17.73 -6.19
C GLU A 123 6.11 18.75 -6.31
N ALA A 124 4.92 18.42 -5.82
CA ALA A 124 3.79 19.35 -5.77
C ALA A 124 4.12 20.64 -4.98
N GLN A 125 4.79 20.52 -3.82
CA GLN A 125 5.25 21.68 -3.05
C GLN A 125 6.27 22.54 -3.81
N ARG A 126 7.20 21.90 -4.53
CA ARG A 126 8.21 22.61 -5.34
C ARG A 126 7.57 23.35 -6.51
N GLU A 127 6.56 22.76 -7.16
CA GLU A 127 5.83 23.42 -8.25
C GLU A 127 5.06 24.65 -7.75
N LEU A 128 4.34 24.53 -6.62
CA LEU A 128 3.68 25.68 -5.98
C LEU A 128 4.68 26.80 -5.64
N MET A 129 5.86 26.45 -5.12
CA MET A 129 6.88 27.44 -4.76
C MET A 129 7.43 28.19 -5.98
N LYS A 130 7.60 27.50 -7.13
CA LYS A 130 8.01 28.12 -8.39
C LYS A 130 6.95 29.08 -8.96
N VAL A 131 5.67 28.72 -8.81
CA VAL A 131 4.56 29.59 -9.25
C VAL A 131 4.46 30.84 -8.38
N ALA A 132 4.73 30.74 -7.07
CA ALA A 132 4.74 31.89 -6.17
C ALA A 132 5.90 32.87 -6.44
N GLU A 133 7.00 32.40 -7.02
CA GLU A 133 8.20 33.20 -7.31
C GLU A 133 8.07 34.05 -8.59
N ASN A 134 7.17 33.69 -9.52
CA ASN A 134 6.94 34.40 -10.78
C ASN A 134 5.45 34.71 -11.03
N PRO A 135 4.91 35.82 -10.48
CA PRO A 135 3.47 36.13 -10.57
C PRO A 135 2.98 36.65 -11.94
N SER A 136 3.80 36.66 -13.01
CA SER A 136 3.48 37.38 -14.25
C SER A 136 2.86 36.57 -15.40
N ASP A 137 2.62 35.26 -15.28
CA ASP A 137 1.91 34.51 -16.32
C ASP A 137 0.64 33.83 -15.77
N THR A 138 -0.51 34.43 -16.06
CA THR A 138 -1.79 33.70 -16.10
C THR A 138 -2.05 33.26 -17.53
N PRO A 139 -2.36 31.98 -17.75
CA PRO A 139 -3.66 31.73 -18.37
C PRO A 139 -4.40 30.46 -17.89
N VAL A 140 -5.72 30.64 -17.74
CA VAL A 140 -6.88 29.73 -17.82
C VAL A 140 -7.11 28.59 -16.80
N THR A 141 -8.19 28.82 -16.03
CA THR A 141 -9.14 27.92 -15.37
C THR A 141 -9.05 26.41 -15.67
N SER A 142 -8.70 25.61 -14.66
CA SER A 142 -9.20 24.24 -14.52
C SER A 142 -10.27 24.19 -13.42
N VAL A 143 -11.41 23.63 -13.77
CA VAL A 143 -12.63 23.59 -12.96
C VAL A 143 -12.50 22.47 -11.94
N PHE A 144 -11.97 22.77 -10.75
CA PHE A 144 -12.20 21.95 -9.56
C PHE A 144 -12.49 22.89 -8.38
N PRO A 145 -13.62 22.73 -7.66
CA PRO A 145 -13.85 23.50 -6.45
C PRO A 145 -12.76 23.15 -5.41
N PRO A 146 -12.27 24.13 -4.64
CA PRO A 146 -11.19 23.90 -3.69
C PRO A 146 -11.68 22.98 -2.57
N MET A 147 -11.21 21.74 -2.57
CA MET A 147 -11.33 20.87 -1.40
C MET A 147 -10.28 21.34 -0.39
N ASN A 148 -10.74 22.06 0.63
CA ASN A 148 -9.93 22.51 1.77
C ASN A 148 -9.47 21.31 2.61
N TYR A 149 -8.50 20.55 2.11
CA TYR A 149 -7.68 19.66 2.94
C TYR A 149 -6.44 20.44 3.37
N THR A 150 -6.57 21.21 4.46
CA THR A 150 -5.38 21.64 5.21
C THR A 150 -4.80 20.41 5.89
N PHE A 151 -3.90 19.70 5.20
CA PHE A 151 -3.09 18.67 5.81
C PHE A 151 -2.06 19.37 6.70
N ASN A 152 -2.32 19.40 8.01
CA ASN A 152 -1.44 20.06 8.98
C ASN A 152 -0.14 19.24 9.12
N LEU A 153 0.86 19.65 8.36
CA LEU A 153 2.18 19.03 8.30
C LEU A 153 2.93 19.11 9.65
N GLU A 154 2.61 20.13 10.45
CA GLU A 154 3.17 20.34 11.79
C GLU A 154 2.65 19.27 12.77
N ALA A 155 1.35 19.00 12.73
CA ALA A 155 0.72 17.97 13.58
C ALA A 155 1.22 16.54 13.25
N ALA A 156 1.52 16.28 11.97
CA ALA A 156 2.12 15.01 11.54
C ALA A 156 3.57 14.85 12.05
N ARG A 157 4.35 15.94 12.03
CA ARG A 157 5.72 15.96 12.58
C ARG A 157 5.75 15.81 14.09
N GLU A 158 4.80 16.40 14.81
CA GLU A 158 4.69 16.26 16.26
C GLU A 158 4.28 14.84 16.68
N SER A 159 3.35 14.18 15.96
CA SER A 159 2.99 12.77 16.21
C SER A 159 4.15 11.80 16.00
N LEU A 160 5.04 12.09 15.04
CA LEU A 160 6.24 11.25 14.81
C LEU A 160 7.30 11.43 15.90
N LYS A 161 7.37 12.60 16.53
CA LYS A 161 8.27 12.85 17.66
C LYS A 161 7.78 12.16 18.94
N THR A 162 6.47 12.04 19.14
CA THR A 162 5.89 11.38 20.31
C THR A 162 5.86 9.85 20.24
N MET A 163 5.94 9.25 19.04
CA MET A 163 5.99 7.78 18.88
C MET A 163 7.38 7.15 19.06
N SER A 164 8.46 7.94 19.19
CA SER A 164 9.84 7.41 19.33
C SER A 164 10.20 6.88 20.72
N THR A 165 9.25 6.74 21.65
CA THR A 165 9.49 6.11 22.96
C THR A 165 8.33 5.24 23.41
N SER A 166 8.22 4.01 22.90
CA SER A 166 8.01 2.81 23.74
C SER A 166 7.98 1.49 22.95
N SER A 167 8.92 0.63 23.33
CA SER A 167 8.91 -0.85 23.32
C SER A 167 8.74 -1.61 21.99
N PHE A 168 9.87 -1.91 21.34
CA PHE A 168 10.14 -3.24 20.80
C PHE A 168 11.22 -3.91 21.67
N LEU A 169 10.92 -5.14 22.12
CA LEU A 169 11.77 -6.12 22.79
C LEU A 169 12.30 -5.83 24.21
N SER A 170 11.66 -6.47 25.20
CA SER A 170 12.35 -7.29 26.21
C SER A 170 11.36 -8.28 26.85
N ASP A 171 11.44 -9.55 26.47
CA ASP A 171 11.49 -10.68 27.42
C ASP A 171 11.53 -12.01 26.64
N VAL A 172 12.77 -12.40 26.30
CA VAL A 172 13.15 -13.81 26.19
C VAL A 172 13.80 -14.16 27.52
N ARG A 173 13.32 -15.22 28.20
CA ARG A 173 14.10 -15.94 29.22
C ARG A 173 14.24 -17.41 28.82
N PRO A 174 15.42 -18.04 29.05
CA PRO A 174 15.68 -19.42 28.67
C PRO A 174 15.31 -20.44 29.77
N ASP A 175 15.06 -21.66 29.29
CA ASP A 175 14.90 -23.02 29.86
C ASP A 175 15.28 -23.33 31.32
N SER A 176 14.49 -24.24 31.95
CA SER A 176 14.94 -25.58 32.40
C SER A 176 13.86 -26.38 33.15
N ASP A 177 13.59 -27.61 32.66
CA ASP A 177 13.34 -28.91 33.34
C ASP A 177 12.39 -29.06 34.56
N GLN A 178 11.35 -29.91 34.45
CA GLN A 178 11.25 -31.24 35.10
C GLN A 178 9.86 -31.92 35.00
N GLU A 179 9.88 -33.21 34.65
CA GLU A 179 8.80 -34.21 34.76
C GLU A 179 8.29 -34.41 36.21
N HIS A 180 6.97 -34.54 36.40
CA HIS A 180 6.39 -35.69 37.13
C HIS A 180 4.87 -35.84 36.96
N ALA A 181 4.44 -37.11 36.95
CA ALA A 181 3.12 -37.64 36.64
C ALA A 181 2.07 -37.46 37.78
N PRO A 182 0.80 -37.92 37.63
CA PRO A 182 -0.36 -37.39 38.32
C PRO A 182 -0.65 -38.04 39.69
N SER A 183 -1.33 -37.30 40.58
CA SER A 183 -1.92 -37.85 41.80
C SER A 183 -3.41 -37.52 41.91
N SER A 184 -4.17 -38.58 42.17
CA SER A 184 -5.60 -38.68 42.47
C SER A 184 -6.03 -38.02 43.78
N ASN A 185 -7.31 -37.63 43.82
CA ASN A 185 -8.33 -37.72 44.91
C ASN A 185 -9.23 -36.46 44.83
N GLY A 186 -10.56 -36.57 44.66
CA GLY A 186 -11.52 -37.01 45.68
C GLY A 186 -11.67 -35.88 46.73
N ASN A 187 -12.82 -35.29 47.02
CA ASN A 187 -14.16 -35.85 47.16
C ASN A 187 -15.16 -34.71 47.50
N SER A 188 -16.45 -35.05 47.38
CA SER A 188 -17.63 -34.48 48.06
C SER A 188 -18.30 -33.24 47.47
#